data_AF-A0A2K5NYU9-F1
#
_entry.id   AF-A0A2K5NYU9-F1
#
_cell.length_a   1.000
_cell.length_b   1.000
_cell.length_c   1.000
_cell.angle_alpha   90.00
_cell.angle_beta   90.00
_cell.angle_gamma   90.00
#
_symmetry.space_group_name_H-M   'P 1'
#
loop_
_entity.id
_entity.type
_entity.pdbx_description
1 polymer ?
#
loop_
_entity_poly.entity_id
_entity_poly.type
_entity_poly.pdbx_seq_one_letter_code
_entity_poly.pdbx_strand_id
1 'polypeptide(L)'
;YVKAMVVDKDFPEDRKPRKVSPAKVTALGGGDLEATFTFMRENRCVQKKILMWKMEEPGKFSAYGGRKLIYVQELPGRDHFVFYCKDQRRGGLFHVGKLMGRNPDINMEALEEFKKFVQHKRLSEEDIFMPLQTRSCVPEH
;
A
#
# COMPACT_ATOMS: atom_id res chain seq x y z
N TYR A 1 0.36 5.45 -8.29
CA TYR A 1 1.78 5.34 -7.93
C TYR A 1 1.92 5.24 -6.43
N VAL A 2 2.87 4.44 -5.93
CA VAL A 2 3.13 4.25 -4.49
C VAL A 2 4.26 5.21 -4.06
N LYS A 3 3.92 6.29 -3.39
CA LYS A 3 4.85 7.38 -3.06
C LYS A 3 5.72 7.09 -1.86
N ALA A 4 5.11 6.51 -0.84
CA ALA A 4 5.74 6.15 0.41
C ALA A 4 5.03 4.93 0.99
N MET A 5 5.74 4.17 1.81
CA MET A 5 5.24 3.01 2.51
C MET A 5 5.71 3.04 3.94
N VAL A 6 4.92 2.45 4.83
CA VAL A 6 5.31 2.12 6.20
C VAL A 6 4.89 0.69 6.48
N VAL A 7 5.68 -0.01 7.27
CA VAL A 7 5.39 -1.36 7.78
C VAL A 7 5.72 -1.38 9.27
N ASP A 8 5.29 -2.42 9.99
CA ASP A 8 5.73 -2.59 11.38
C ASP A 8 7.25 -2.73 11.47
N LYS A 9 7.81 -2.35 12.63
CA LYS A 9 9.26 -2.38 12.90
C LYS A 9 9.87 -3.78 12.77
N ASP A 10 9.12 -4.82 13.11
CA ASP A 10 9.52 -6.23 13.02
C ASP A 10 9.27 -6.83 11.62
N PHE A 11 8.82 -6.03 10.65
CA PHE A 11 8.63 -6.49 9.29
C PHE A 11 10.00 -6.80 8.64
N PRO A 12 10.19 -8.00 8.06
CA PRO A 12 11.49 -8.40 7.54
C PRO A 12 12.00 -7.47 6.41
N GLU A 13 13.24 -6.98 6.55
CA GLU A 13 13.84 -5.99 5.65
C GLU A 13 13.96 -6.50 4.20
N ASP A 14 14.31 -7.77 4.02
CA ASP A 14 14.37 -8.47 2.74
C ASP A 14 13.02 -8.51 2.00
N ARG A 15 11.92 -8.36 2.75
CA ARG A 15 10.56 -8.35 2.22
C ARG A 15 10.04 -6.95 1.93
N LYS A 16 10.72 -5.89 2.38
CA LYS A 16 10.35 -4.51 2.05
C LYS A 16 10.57 -4.28 0.55
N PRO A 17 9.55 -3.83 -0.20
CA PRO A 17 9.68 -3.65 -1.64
C PRO A 17 10.61 -2.49 -1.96
N ARG A 18 11.76 -2.77 -2.60
CA ARG A 18 12.71 -1.73 -3.04
C ARG A 18 12.24 -1.00 -4.29
N LYS A 19 11.55 -1.71 -5.19
CA LYS A 19 11.01 -1.20 -6.46
C LYS A 19 9.54 -1.57 -6.58
N VAL A 20 8.74 -0.68 -7.15
CA VAL A 20 7.30 -0.90 -7.32
C VAL A 20 6.80 -0.26 -8.61
N SER A 21 5.90 -0.94 -9.30
CA SER A 21 5.22 -0.39 -10.46
C SER A 21 4.02 0.48 -10.05
N PRO A 22 3.51 1.34 -10.94
CA PRO A 22 2.20 1.92 -10.77
C PRO A 22 1.17 0.82 -10.49
N ALA A 23 0.33 1.05 -9.49
CA ALA A 23 -0.80 0.19 -9.20
C ALA A 23 -1.97 0.57 -10.09
N LYS A 24 -2.54 -0.40 -10.79
CA LYS A 24 -3.85 -0.28 -11.44
C LYS A 24 -4.91 -0.63 -10.41
N VAL A 25 -5.81 0.31 -10.12
CA VAL A 25 -6.98 0.07 -9.27
C VAL A 25 -8.22 0.24 -10.13
N THR A 26 -9.06 -0.78 -10.18
CA THR A 26 -10.27 -0.84 -11.02
C THR A 26 -11.47 -1.02 -10.12
N ALA A 27 -12.48 -0.18 -10.26
CA ALA A 27 -13.78 -0.40 -9.63
C ALA A 27 -14.54 -1.52 -10.35
N LEU A 28 -15.10 -2.43 -9.58
CA LEU A 28 -15.93 -3.54 -10.05
C LEU A 28 -17.40 -3.28 -9.72
N GLY A 29 -18.29 -4.14 -10.21
CA GLY A 29 -19.71 -4.11 -9.85
C GLY A 29 -19.91 -4.26 -8.34
N GLY A 30 -20.94 -3.60 -7.78
CA GLY A 30 -21.25 -3.68 -6.35
C GLY A 30 -20.35 -2.85 -5.42
N GLY A 31 -19.36 -2.13 -5.98
CA GLY A 31 -18.44 -1.29 -5.21
C GLY A 31 -17.17 -2.01 -4.75
N ASP A 32 -16.95 -3.25 -5.20
CA ASP A 32 -15.70 -3.97 -5.03
C ASP A 32 -14.57 -3.33 -5.83
N LEU A 33 -13.33 -3.61 -5.45
CA LEU A 33 -12.15 -3.09 -6.13
C LEU A 33 -11.18 -4.21 -6.51
N GLU A 34 -10.51 -4.05 -7.65
CA GLU A 34 -9.38 -4.88 -8.05
C GLU A 34 -8.11 -4.02 -8.10
N ALA A 35 -7.08 -4.43 -7.36
CA ALA A 35 -5.77 -3.79 -7.40
C ALA A 35 -4.72 -4.74 -8.00
N THR A 36 -4.02 -4.28 -9.04
CA THR A 36 -2.90 -5.01 -9.64
C THR A 36 -1.64 -4.14 -9.61
N PHE A 37 -0.54 -4.71 -9.12
CA PHE A 37 0.76 -4.06 -9.10
C PHE A 37 1.88 -5.09 -9.08
N THR A 38 3.07 -4.66 -9.47
CA THR A 38 4.30 -5.47 -9.44
C THR A 38 5.28 -4.81 -8.48
N PHE A 39 6.04 -5.61 -7.73
CA PHE A 39 7.13 -5.11 -6.91
C PHE A 39 8.29 -6.08 -6.88
N MET A 40 9.47 -5.54 -6.62
CA MET A 40 10.69 -6.31 -6.43
C MET A 40 10.84 -6.70 -4.96
N ARG A 41 11.04 -7.98 -4.71
CA ARG A 41 11.32 -8.57 -3.40
C ARG A 41 12.36 -9.66 -3.56
N GLU A 42 13.41 -9.65 -2.75
CA GLU A 42 14.49 -10.65 -2.82
C GLU A 42 15.02 -10.84 -4.26
N ASN A 43 15.24 -9.74 -5.00
CA ASN A 43 15.61 -9.70 -6.43
C ASN A 43 14.64 -10.39 -7.40
N ARG A 44 13.45 -10.80 -6.94
CA ARG A 44 12.40 -11.39 -7.75
C ARG A 44 11.28 -10.39 -7.99
N CYS A 45 10.77 -10.39 -9.22
CA CYS A 45 9.60 -9.62 -9.57
C CYS A 45 8.33 -10.39 -9.21
N VAL A 46 7.53 -9.82 -8.32
CA VAL A 46 6.29 -10.40 -7.84
C VAL A 46 5.13 -9.55 -8.32
N GLN A 47 4.29 -10.12 -9.18
CA GLN A 47 2.99 -9.53 -9.50
C GLN A 47 1.99 -9.90 -8.41
N LYS A 48 1.22 -8.90 -7.95
CA LYS A 48 0.06 -9.11 -7.10
C LYS A 48 -1.17 -8.59 -7.79
N LYS A 49 -2.18 -9.46 -7.78
CA LYS A 49 -3.57 -9.15 -8.07
C LYS A 49 -4.36 -9.36 -6.77
N ILE A 50 -5.09 -8.34 -6.34
CA ILE A 50 -5.85 -8.36 -5.09
C ILE A 50 -7.29 -7.97 -5.42
N LEU A 51 -8.21 -8.89 -5.14
CA LEU A 51 -9.65 -8.62 -5.15
C LEU A 51 -10.06 -8.16 -3.75
N MET A 52 -10.69 -6.98 -3.67
CA MET A 52 -11.06 -6.28 -2.46
C MET A 52 -12.59 -6.20 -2.41
N TRP A 53 -13.18 -7.00 -1.53
CA TRP A 53 -14.61 -7.08 -1.32
C TRP A 53 -15.05 -5.96 -0.41
N LYS A 54 -15.99 -5.14 -0.86
CA LYS A 54 -16.56 -4.05 -0.08
C LYS A 54 -17.17 -4.58 1.22
N MET A 55 -16.98 -3.83 2.30
CA MET A 55 -17.64 -4.07 3.57
C MET A 55 -18.71 -2.99 3.85
N GLU A 56 -19.47 -3.16 4.92
CA GLU A 56 -20.51 -2.20 5.33
C GLU A 56 -19.94 -0.80 5.60
N GLU A 57 -18.76 -0.73 6.22
CA GLU A 57 -18.04 0.52 6.50
C GLU A 57 -17.44 1.09 5.20
N PRO A 58 -17.77 2.34 4.82
CA PRO A 58 -17.22 2.97 3.62
C PRO A 58 -15.69 3.01 3.63
N GLY A 59 -15.07 2.70 2.49
CA GLY A 59 -13.62 2.67 2.36
C GLY A 59 -12.95 1.45 2.99
N LYS A 60 -13.71 0.54 3.61
CA LYS A 60 -13.19 -0.72 4.17
C LYS A 60 -13.49 -1.90 3.27
N PHE A 61 -12.48 -2.75 3.10
CA PHE A 61 -12.52 -3.91 2.23
C PHE A 61 -11.91 -5.13 2.91
N SER A 62 -12.39 -6.30 2.51
CA SER A 62 -11.82 -7.60 2.88
C SER A 62 -11.16 -8.24 1.66
N ALA A 63 -10.02 -8.91 1.85
CA ALA A 63 -9.36 -9.66 0.80
C ALA A 63 -8.77 -10.97 1.34
N TYR A 64 -8.57 -11.94 0.45
CA TYR A 64 -8.06 -13.28 0.78
C TYR A 64 -8.85 -13.99 1.90
N GLY A 65 -10.18 -14.01 1.78
CA GLY A 65 -11.06 -14.71 2.73
C GLY A 65 -11.01 -14.14 4.14
N GLY A 66 -10.93 -12.81 4.29
CA GLY A 66 -10.87 -12.16 5.61
C GLY A 66 -9.47 -11.97 6.19
N ARG A 67 -8.44 -12.60 5.59
CA ARG A 67 -7.06 -12.48 6.07
C ARG A 67 -6.54 -11.04 6.03
N LYS A 68 -6.97 -10.26 5.03
CA LYS A 68 -6.60 -8.85 4.89
C LYS A 68 -7.80 -7.95 5.07
N LEU A 69 -7.66 -6.97 5.95
CA LEU A 69 -8.55 -5.81 6.05
C LEU A 69 -7.85 -4.60 5.46
N ILE A 70 -8.44 -4.00 4.45
CA ILE A 70 -7.87 -2.89 3.69
C ILE A 70 -8.77 -1.67 3.87
N TYR A 71 -8.15 -0.54 4.19
CA TYR A 71 -8.79 0.76 4.35
C TYR A 71 -8.24 1.69 3.27
N VAL A 72 -9.13 2.26 2.48
CA VAL A 72 -8.82 3.25 1.45
C VAL A 72 -9.40 4.58 1.90
N GLN A 73 -8.52 5.52 2.22
CA GLN A 73 -8.88 6.85 2.71
C GLN A 73 -8.33 7.90 1.74
N GLU A 74 -9.18 8.83 1.31
CA GLU A 74 -8.73 10.01 0.57
C GLU A 74 -8.08 11.02 1.52
N LEU A 75 -6.97 11.63 1.12
CA LEU A 75 -6.36 12.70 1.89
C LEU A 75 -7.02 14.04 1.52
N PRO A 76 -7.40 14.88 2.51
CA PRO A 76 -8.09 16.14 2.25
C PRO A 76 -7.38 17.02 1.21
N GLY A 77 -8.14 17.51 0.22
CA GLY A 77 -7.68 18.50 -0.75
C GLY A 77 -6.62 18.02 -1.75
N ARG A 78 -6.40 16.70 -1.88
CA ARG A 78 -5.31 16.15 -2.70
C ARG A 78 -5.76 14.93 -3.48
N ASP A 79 -5.28 14.80 -4.71
CA ASP A 79 -5.39 13.61 -5.57
C ASP A 79 -4.54 12.41 -5.03
N HIS A 80 -4.58 12.20 -3.71
CA HIS A 80 -3.79 11.23 -2.98
C HIS A 80 -4.67 10.41 -2.03
N PHE A 81 -4.30 9.15 -1.86
CA PHE A 81 -5.02 8.20 -1.03
C PHE A 81 -4.06 7.49 -0.10
N VAL A 82 -4.52 7.12 1.08
CA VAL A 82 -3.84 6.18 1.96
C VAL A 82 -4.50 4.82 1.84
N PHE A 83 -3.69 3.83 1.47
CA PHE A 83 -4.08 2.43 1.52
C PHE A 83 -3.44 1.81 2.76
N TYR A 84 -4.26 1.51 3.76
CA TYR A 84 -3.82 0.89 5.01
C TYR A 84 -4.35 -0.54 5.09
N CYS A 85 -3.46 -1.50 5.26
CA CYS A 85 -3.77 -2.91 5.28
C CYS A 85 -3.37 -3.51 6.62
N LYS A 86 -4.31 -4.22 7.26
CA LYS A 86 -4.05 -5.18 8.32
C LYS A 86 -4.01 -6.57 7.70
N ASP A 87 -2.90 -7.29 7.84
CA ASP A 87 -2.66 -8.61 7.23
C ASP A 87 -2.37 -9.63 8.33
N GLN A 88 -3.33 -10.51 8.59
CA GLN A 88 -3.19 -11.56 9.58
C GLN A 88 -2.41 -12.73 8.98
N ARG A 89 -1.23 -13.04 9.52
CA ARG A 89 -0.38 -14.12 9.03
C ARG A 89 -0.06 -15.11 10.14
N ARG A 90 0.45 -16.29 9.76
CA ARG A 90 1.11 -17.19 10.73
C ARG A 90 2.32 -16.42 11.29
N GLY A 91 2.26 -16.07 12.57
CA GLY A 91 3.26 -15.24 13.24
C GLY A 91 2.76 -13.88 13.74
N GLY A 92 1.53 -13.45 13.41
CA GLY A 92 0.94 -12.25 13.99
C GLY A 92 0.15 -11.38 13.02
N LEU A 93 -0.19 -10.18 13.49
CA LEU A 93 -0.88 -9.16 12.73
C LEU A 93 0.13 -8.13 12.21
N PHE A 94 0.19 -7.97 10.88
CA PHE A 94 1.05 -6.97 10.24
C PHE A 94 0.23 -5.80 9.72
N HIS A 95 0.80 -4.61 9.79
CA HIS A 95 0.27 -3.36 9.32
C HIS A 95 1.13 -2.85 8.17
N VAL A 96 0.47 -2.41 7.10
CA VAL A 96 1.13 -1.80 5.95
C VAL A 96 0.36 -0.55 5.57
N GLY A 97 1.01 0.61 5.62
CA GLY A 97 0.49 1.86 5.09
C GLY A 97 1.15 2.18 3.75
N LYS A 98 0.37 2.70 2.80
CA LYS A 98 0.89 3.18 1.51
C LYS A 98 0.27 4.53 1.17
N LEU A 99 1.11 5.51 0.89
CA LEU A 99 0.70 6.76 0.25
C LEU A 99 0.60 6.54 -1.26
N MET A 100 -0.57 6.77 -1.82
CA MET A 100 -0.89 6.61 -3.22
C MET A 100 -1.10 7.98 -3.87
N GLY A 101 -0.62 8.16 -5.10
CA GLY A 101 -0.90 9.35 -5.92
C GLY A 101 -1.11 9.01 -7.39
N ARG A 102 -1.77 9.91 -8.13
CA ARG A 102 -2.10 9.71 -9.56
C ARG A 102 -0.93 9.88 -10.52
N ASN A 103 0.08 10.68 -10.17
CA ASN A 103 1.31 10.91 -10.95
C ASN A 103 2.53 10.30 -10.21
N PRO A 104 3.76 10.33 -10.73
CA PRO A 104 4.97 9.90 -10.01
C PRO A 104 5.58 10.99 -9.09
N ASP A 105 5.27 12.26 -9.29
CA ASP A 105 5.89 13.41 -8.59
C ASP A 105 5.64 13.46 -7.07
N ILE A 106 6.66 13.77 -6.28
CA ILE A 106 6.53 13.86 -4.83
C ILE A 106 5.74 15.12 -4.47
N ASN A 107 4.67 14.95 -3.70
CA ASN A 107 3.92 16.04 -3.11
C ASN A 107 4.25 16.07 -1.60
N MET A 108 5.07 17.04 -1.18
CA MET A 108 5.57 17.16 0.21
C MET A 108 4.42 17.30 1.21
N GLU A 109 3.42 18.06 0.79
CA GLU A 109 2.18 18.26 1.51
C GLU A 109 1.49 16.91 1.79
N ALA A 110 1.27 16.07 0.77
CA ALA A 110 0.68 14.74 0.90
C ALA A 110 1.50 13.81 1.79
N LEU A 111 2.83 13.94 1.77
CA LEU A 111 3.72 13.20 2.65
C LEU A 111 3.54 13.62 4.12
N GLU A 112 3.32 14.90 4.39
CA GLU A 112 3.08 15.40 5.76
C GLU A 112 1.76 14.85 6.34
N GLU A 113 0.69 14.84 5.55
CA GLU A 113 -0.57 14.21 5.98
C GLU A 113 -0.43 12.69 6.15
N PHE A 114 0.40 12.05 5.33
CA PHE A 114 0.72 10.65 5.53
C PHE A 114 1.47 10.40 6.84
N LYS A 115 2.42 11.25 7.24
CA LYS A 115 3.10 11.15 8.54
C LYS A 115 2.13 11.28 9.71
N LYS A 116 1.22 12.26 9.66
CA LYS A 116 0.13 12.40 10.66
C LYS A 116 -0.72 11.13 10.74
N PHE A 117 -1.06 10.54 9.59
CA PHE A 117 -1.77 9.26 9.54
C PHE A 117 -0.95 8.13 10.19
N VAL A 118 0.34 8.03 9.89
CA VAL A 118 1.27 7.02 10.45
C VAL A 118 1.32 7.12 11.97
N GLN A 119 1.50 8.33 12.52
CA GLN A 119 1.45 8.59 13.95
C GLN A 119 0.10 8.18 14.57
N HIS A 120 -1.02 8.54 13.93
CA HIS A 120 -2.35 8.19 14.41
C HIS A 120 -2.60 6.67 14.42
N LYS A 121 -1.94 5.92 13.53
CA LYS A 121 -1.95 4.45 13.53
C LYS A 121 -0.91 3.82 14.46
N ARG A 122 -0.18 4.62 15.24
CA ARG A 122 0.90 4.18 16.15
C ARG A 122 2.02 3.43 15.44
N LEU A 123 2.25 3.78 14.18
CA LEU A 123 3.41 3.32 13.40
C LEU A 123 4.53 4.37 13.51
N SER A 124 5.78 3.96 13.31
CA SER A 124 6.91 4.88 13.37
C SER A 124 7.06 5.63 12.04
N GLU A 125 7.30 6.95 12.13
CA GLU A 125 7.70 7.73 10.96
C GLU A 125 9.09 7.33 10.44
N GLU A 126 9.98 6.87 11.33
CA GLU A 126 11.32 6.40 10.96
C GLU A 126 11.27 5.13 10.09
N ASP A 127 10.17 4.38 10.17
CA ASP A 127 9.93 3.18 9.34
C ASP A 127 9.27 3.53 7.98
N ILE A 128 9.07 4.82 7.68
CA ILE A 128 8.60 5.27 6.37
C ILE A 128 9.75 5.16 5.36
N PHE A 129 9.50 4.49 4.25
CA PHE A 129 10.43 4.37 3.14
C PHE A 129 9.76 4.68 1.80
N MET A 130 10.57 5.14 0.85
CA MET A 130 10.11 5.52 -0.50
C MET A 130 10.64 4.50 -1.52
N PRO A 131 9.79 3.60 -2.04
CA PRO A 131 10.23 2.65 -3.06
C PRO A 131 10.49 3.35 -4.39
N LEU A 132 11.49 2.88 -5.14
CA LEU A 132 11.75 3.37 -6.49
C LEU A 132 10.58 3.02 -7.41
N GLN A 133 10.04 4.02 -8.12
CA GLN A 133 9.01 3.81 -9.13
C GLN A 133 9.61 3.24 -10.42
N THR A 134 9.08 2.11 -10.89
CA THR A 134 9.50 1.51 -12.15
C THR A 134 8.32 1.32 -13.10
N ARG A 135 8.55 1.40 -14.43
CA ARG A 135 7.49 1.12 -15.41
C ARG A 135 7.05 -0.35 -15.36
N SER A 136 8.04 -1.24 -15.23
CA SER A 136 7.87 -2.67 -15.03
C SER A 136 8.91 -3.17 -14.01
N CYS A 137 8.65 -4.32 -13.39
CA CYS A 137 9.67 -4.98 -12.58
C CYS A 137 10.50 -5.88 -13.50
N VAL A 138 11.81 -5.63 -13.56
CA VAL A 138 12.80 -6.47 -14.23
C VAL A 138 13.82 -6.90 -13.17
N PRO A 139 14.16 -8.20 -13.04
CA PRO A 139 15.20 -8.66 -12.12
C PRO A 139 16.55 -7.98 -12.40
N GLU A 140 17.31 -7.66 -11.36
CA GLU A 140 18.70 -7.22 -11.50
C GLU A 140 19.57 -8.46 -11.79
N HIS A 141 20.41 -8.38 -12.83
CA HIS A 141 21.40 -9.43 -13.17
C HIS A 141 22.64 -9.27 -12.31
#